data_AF-A0A9D6NRT4-F1
#
_entry.id   AF-A0A9D6NRT4-F1
#
_cell.length_a   1.000
_cell.length_b   1.000
_cell.length_c   1.000
_cell.angle_alpha   90.00
_cell.angle_beta   90.00
_cell.angle_gamma   90.00
#
_symmetry.space_group_name_H-M   'P 1'
#
loop_
_entity.id
_entity.type
_entity.pdbx_description
1 polymer ?
#
loop_
_entity_poly.entity_id
_entity_poly.type
_entity_poly.pdbx_seq_one_letter_code
_entity_poly.pdbx_strand_id
1 'polypeptide(L)'
;MPRKRPTRENETRPSKRAKKPHKQAWQDSIKYLSVEEVQKLLNAATDYRDHLVLNTLYRTGMRVGELTRVRVEDLKLTERFIAIPAAHTKTRQGRTVTIPPELAQEIAAYKKEVYNHL
;
A
#
# COMPACT_ATOMS: atom_id res chain seq x y z
N MET A 1 23.20 -62.83 27.62
CA MET A 1 22.40 -61.75 28.26
C MET A 1 23.02 -60.40 27.88
N PRO A 2 22.30 -59.50 27.19
CA PRO A 2 22.86 -58.20 26.81
C PRO A 2 22.92 -57.26 28.03
N ARG A 3 24.11 -56.74 28.32
CA ARG A 3 24.34 -55.73 29.37
C ARG A 3 23.68 -54.42 28.94
N LYS A 4 22.79 -53.86 29.77
CA LYS A 4 22.13 -52.57 29.54
C LYS A 4 23.17 -51.45 29.40
N ARG A 5 23.01 -50.59 28.39
CA ARG A 5 23.80 -49.35 28.23
C ARG A 5 23.51 -48.42 29.42
N PRO A 6 24.53 -47.85 30.09
CA PRO A 6 24.29 -46.81 31.07
C PRO A 6 23.77 -45.55 30.35
N THR A 7 22.65 -45.02 30.84
CA THR A 7 22.07 -43.74 30.41
C THR A 7 23.02 -42.61 30.81
N ARG A 8 23.47 -41.81 29.84
CA ARG A 8 24.26 -40.60 30.12
C ARG A 8 23.40 -39.62 30.90
N GLU A 9 23.83 -39.36 32.14
CA GLU A 9 23.31 -38.33 33.01
C GLU A 9 23.40 -36.95 32.36
N ASN A 10 22.36 -36.14 32.59
CA ASN A 10 22.22 -34.78 32.11
C ASN A 10 23.25 -33.85 32.79
N GLU A 11 24.44 -33.74 32.22
CA GLU A 11 25.35 -32.63 32.54
C GLU A 11 24.90 -31.38 31.78
N THR A 12 24.29 -30.46 32.51
CA THR A 12 23.98 -29.11 32.06
C THR A 12 25.26 -28.37 31.71
N ARG A 13 25.57 -28.26 30.41
CA ARG A 13 26.63 -27.36 29.93
C ARG A 13 26.23 -25.91 30.25
N PRO A 14 27.01 -25.13 31.02
CA PRO A 14 26.71 -23.72 31.21
C PRO A 14 27.00 -22.98 29.91
N SER A 15 25.96 -22.61 29.18
CA SER A 15 26.09 -21.75 28.00
C SER A 15 26.37 -20.30 28.42
N LYS A 16 27.61 -20.00 28.82
CA LYS A 16 28.06 -18.61 28.98
C LYS A 16 28.30 -17.99 27.61
N ARG A 17 27.22 -17.64 26.90
CA ARG A 17 27.28 -16.63 25.83
C ARG A 17 26.98 -15.29 26.49
N ALA A 18 28.03 -14.50 26.71
CA ALA A 18 27.87 -13.08 27.04
C ALA A 18 26.99 -12.44 25.96
N LYS A 19 25.75 -12.07 26.31
CA LYS A 19 24.88 -11.32 25.41
C LYS A 19 25.45 -9.91 25.34
N LYS A 20 25.99 -9.55 24.17
CA LYS A 20 26.41 -8.18 23.83
C LYS A 20 25.25 -7.22 24.17
N PRO A 21 25.52 -6.01 24.69
CA PRO A 21 24.46 -5.05 24.99
C PRO A 21 23.62 -4.83 23.73
N HIS A 22 22.31 -5.01 23.86
CA HIS A 22 21.35 -4.76 22.79
C HIS A 22 21.39 -3.27 22.49
N LYS A 23 22.18 -2.89 21.49
CA LYS A 23 22.35 -1.50 21.03
C LYS A 23 20.97 -0.86 20.83
N GLN A 24 20.91 0.41 21.23
CA GLN A 24 19.73 1.26 21.37
C GLN A 24 18.62 1.05 20.31
N ALA A 25 17.39 1.21 20.80
CA ALA A 25 16.12 1.23 20.09
C ALA A 25 16.21 1.75 18.64
N TRP A 26 15.85 0.86 17.71
CA TRP A 26 15.46 1.21 16.35
C TRP A 26 14.13 1.97 16.44
N GLN A 27 14.20 3.27 16.69
CA GLN A 27 13.06 4.17 16.46
C GLN A 27 13.04 4.49 14.97
N ASP A 28 12.73 3.49 14.15
CA ASP A 28 12.34 3.73 12.76
C ASP A 28 10.95 4.36 12.79
N SER A 29 10.89 5.67 13.03
CA SER A 29 9.65 6.42 12.90
C SER A 29 9.21 6.39 11.43
N ILE A 30 7.96 6.00 11.20
CA ILE A 30 7.36 6.04 9.87
C ILE A 30 7.41 7.49 9.39
N LYS A 31 8.21 7.77 8.37
CA LYS A 31 8.25 9.08 7.72
C LYS A 31 7.02 9.21 6.82
N TYR A 32 6.26 10.29 7.00
CA TYR A 32 5.11 10.64 6.18
C TYR A 32 5.22 12.09 5.73
N LEU A 33 4.52 12.42 4.65
CA LEU A 33 4.46 13.79 4.12
C LEU A 33 3.46 14.61 4.93
N SER A 34 3.83 15.83 5.27
CA SER A 34 2.90 16.86 5.74
C SER A 34 1.96 17.31 4.61
N VAL A 35 0.84 17.92 4.97
CA VAL A 35 -0.14 18.43 4.00
C VAL A 35 0.49 19.40 3.00
N GLU A 36 1.42 20.24 3.48
CA GLU A 36 2.15 21.20 2.64
C GLU A 36 3.07 20.51 1.63
N GLU A 37 3.77 19.45 2.06
CA GLU A 37 4.62 18.66 1.17
C GLU A 37 3.81 17.88 0.13
N VAL A 38 2.65 17.35 0.50
CA VAL A 38 1.72 16.75 -0.45
C VAL A 38 1.26 17.78 -1.49
N GLN A 39 0.92 19.00 -1.07
CA GLN A 39 0.52 20.05 -2.01
C GLN A 39 1.66 20.42 -2.96
N LYS A 40 2.90 20.52 -2.46
CA LYS A 40 4.08 20.74 -3.31
C LYS A 40 4.28 19.59 -4.30
N LEU A 41 4.06 18.35 -3.89
CA LEU A 41 4.15 17.17 -4.75
C LEU A 41 3.09 17.20 -5.86
N LEU A 42 1.84 17.53 -5.53
CA LEU A 42 0.76 17.67 -6.51
C LEU A 42 1.06 18.79 -7.50
N ASN A 43 1.51 19.95 -7.03
CA ASN A 43 1.84 21.10 -7.87
C ASN A 43 3.07 20.87 -8.76
N ALA A 44 3.95 19.95 -8.40
CA ALA A 44 5.13 19.60 -9.20
C ALA A 44 4.80 18.70 -10.39
N ALA A 45 3.61 18.08 -10.43
CA ALA A 45 3.19 17.26 -11.55
C ALA A 45 2.85 18.14 -12.77
N THR A 46 3.67 18.05 -13.81
CA THR A 46 3.50 18.84 -15.05
C THR A 46 2.40 18.30 -15.94
N ASP A 47 2.25 16.97 -15.99
CA ASP A 47 1.21 16.31 -16.78
C ASP A 47 -0.09 16.20 -15.97
N TYR A 48 -1.20 16.58 -16.59
CA TYR A 48 -2.53 16.50 -15.96
C TYR A 48 -2.89 15.06 -15.53
N ARG A 49 -2.47 14.06 -16.31
CA ARG A 49 -2.61 12.65 -15.96
C ARG A 49 -1.91 12.33 -14.64
N ASP A 50 -0.66 12.77 -14.48
CA ASP A 50 0.16 12.44 -13.32
C ASP A 50 -0.36 13.16 -12.06
N HIS A 51 -0.79 14.42 -12.21
CA HIS A 51 -1.52 15.13 -11.17
C HIS A 51 -2.76 14.35 -10.72
N LEU A 52 -3.58 13.89 -11.67
CA LEU A 52 -4.81 13.16 -11.38
C LEU A 52 -4.54 11.81 -10.67
N VAL A 53 -3.49 11.10 -11.09
CA VAL A 53 -3.04 9.85 -10.43
C VAL A 53 -2.64 10.11 -8.99
N LEU A 54 -1.81 11.13 -8.73
CA LEU A 54 -1.36 11.48 -7.38
C LEU A 54 -2.53 11.96 -6.50
N ASN A 55 -3.39 12.82 -7.03
CA ASN A 55 -4.59 13.31 -6.34
C ASN A 55 -5.52 12.15 -5.98
N THR A 56 -5.68 11.18 -6.89
CA THR A 56 -6.47 9.96 -6.63
C THR A 56 -5.86 9.14 -5.50
N LEU A 57 -4.56 8.84 -5.55
CA LEU A 57 -3.89 8.07 -4.50
C LEU A 57 -4.02 8.74 -3.13
N TYR A 58 -3.82 10.07 -3.08
CA TYR A 58 -3.91 10.84 -1.85
C TYR A 58 -5.32 10.85 -1.27
N ARG A 59 -6.34 11.13 -2.09
CA ARG A 59 -7.74 11.25 -1.62
C ARG A 59 -8.40 9.91 -1.31
N THR A 60 -8.01 8.83 -2.00
CA THR A 60 -8.64 7.50 -1.86
C THR A 60 -7.85 6.55 -0.96
N GLY A 61 -6.55 6.79 -0.74
CA GLY A 61 -5.70 5.89 0.03
C GLY A 61 -5.53 4.51 -0.62
N MET A 62 -5.75 4.42 -1.93
CA MET A 62 -5.55 3.19 -2.69
C MET A 62 -4.06 2.84 -2.80
N ARG A 63 -3.75 1.55 -2.93
CA ARG A 63 -2.38 1.15 -3.24
C ARG A 63 -2.09 1.42 -4.71
N VAL A 64 -0.86 1.79 -5.04
CA VAL A 64 -0.43 2.00 -6.44
C VAL A 64 -0.72 0.78 -7.35
N GLY A 65 -0.53 -0.43 -6.83
CA GLY A 65 -0.82 -1.67 -7.57
C GLY A 65 -2.31 -1.95 -7.79
N GLU A 66 -3.19 -1.33 -7.01
CA GLU A 66 -4.64 -1.37 -7.22
C GLU A 66 -5.01 -0.36 -8.29
N LEU A 67 -4.55 0.90 -8.17
CA LEU A 67 -4.85 1.98 -9.12
C LEU A 67 -4.42 1.65 -10.55
N THR A 68 -3.21 1.10 -10.73
CA THR A 68 -2.67 0.73 -12.06
C THR A 68 -3.46 -0.36 -12.79
N ARG A 69 -4.36 -1.06 -12.08
CA ARG A 69 -5.18 -2.12 -12.65
C ARG A 69 -6.66 -1.75 -12.76
N VAL A 70 -7.05 -0.57 -12.24
CA VAL A 70 -8.42 -0.07 -12.37
C VAL A 70 -8.75 0.10 -13.84
N ARG A 71 -9.90 -0.43 -14.24
CA ARG A 71 -10.44 -0.27 -15.59
C ARG A 71 -11.51 0.80 -15.61
N VAL A 72 -11.81 1.30 -16.81
CA VAL A 72 -12.88 2.30 -17.02
C VAL A 72 -14.24 1.78 -16.56
N GLU A 73 -14.48 0.47 -16.64
CA GLU A 73 -15.70 -0.21 -16.19
C GLU A 73 -15.90 -0.22 -14.66
N ASP A 74 -14.79 -0.17 -13.91
CA ASP A 74 -14.76 -0.19 -12.45
C ASP A 74 -15.00 1.21 -11.83
N LEU A 75 -14.89 2.26 -12.64
CA LEU A 75 -15.12 3.65 -12.23
C LEU A 75 -16.61 3.97 -12.22
N LYS A 76 -17.26 3.83 -11.06
CA LYS A 76 -18.66 4.24 -10.88
C LYS A 76 -18.73 5.71 -10.48
N LEU A 77 -18.46 6.59 -11.45
CA LEU A 77 -18.40 8.04 -11.23
C LEU A 77 -19.75 8.62 -10.77
N THR A 78 -20.88 8.08 -11.24
CA THR A 78 -22.23 8.47 -10.79
C THR A 78 -22.47 8.13 -9.33
N GLU A 79 -22.04 6.94 -8.91
CA GLU A 79 -22.24 6.43 -7.55
C GLU A 79 -21.09 6.86 -6.60
N ARG A 80 -20.06 7.50 -7.16
CA ARG A 80 -18.88 8.06 -6.46
C ARG A 80 -18.02 7.01 -5.76
N PHE A 81 -17.82 5.87 -6.38
CA PHE A 81 -16.86 4.87 -5.89
C PHE A 81 -16.03 4.24 -7.01
N ILE A 82 -14.83 3.80 -6.65
CA ILE A 82 -14.00 2.90 -7.47
C ILE A 82 -14.17 1.51 -6.91
N ALA A 83 -14.62 0.58 -7.75
CA ALA A 83 -14.57 -0.83 -7.43
C ALA A 83 -13.11 -1.31 -7.58
N ILE A 84 -12.55 -1.94 -6.56
CA ILE A 84 -11.25 -2.61 -6.64
C ILE A 84 -11.53 -4.10 -6.70
N PRO A 85 -11.43 -4.74 -7.88
CA PRO A 85 -11.64 -6.16 -8.05
C PRO A 85 -10.76 -6.99 -7.11
N ALA A 86 -11.34 -8.06 -6.57
CA ALA A 86 -10.65 -9.06 -5.77
C ALA A 86 -9.42 -9.65 -6.48
N ALA A 87 -9.43 -9.68 -7.82
CA ALA A 87 -8.31 -10.13 -8.65
C ALA A 87 -7.04 -9.27 -8.49
N HIS A 88 -7.17 -8.05 -7.96
CA HIS A 88 -6.07 -7.10 -7.81
C HIS A 88 -5.52 -7.02 -6.38
N THR A 89 -6.16 -7.70 -5.43
CA THR A 89 -5.71 -7.78 -4.04
C THR A 89 -5.11 -9.17 -3.74
N LYS A 90 -3.98 -9.18 -3.01
CA LYS A 90 -3.29 -10.43 -2.59
C LYS A 90 -4.20 -11.34 -1.75
N THR A 91 -5.22 -10.75 -1.12
CA THR A 91 -6.20 -11.42 -0.24
C THR A 91 -7.46 -11.90 -0.95
N ARG A 92 -7.62 -11.69 -2.27
CA ARG A 92 -8.84 -12.04 -3.04
C ARG A 92 -10.12 -11.45 -2.45
N GLN A 93 -10.02 -10.33 -1.75
CA GLN A 93 -11.18 -9.58 -1.26
C GLN A 93 -11.23 -8.26 -2.02
N GLY A 94 -12.30 -8.09 -2.79
CA GLY A 94 -12.59 -6.83 -3.45
C GLY A 94 -13.01 -5.80 -2.43
N ARG A 95 -12.64 -4.55 -2.63
CA ARG A 95 -13.09 -3.43 -1.80
C ARG A 95 -13.56 -2.30 -2.69
N THR A 96 -14.50 -1.51 -2.20
CA THR A 96 -14.89 -0.25 -2.84
C THR A 96 -14.23 0.89 -2.10
N VAL A 97 -13.82 1.91 -2.85
CA VAL A 97 -13.27 3.14 -2.27
C VAL A 97 -14.09 4.32 -2.75
N THR A 98 -14.55 5.12 -1.80
CA THR A 98 -15.35 6.31 -2.09
C THR A 98 -14.46 7.41 -2.67
N ILE A 99 -14.99 8.11 -3.68
CA ILE A 99 -14.33 9.22 -4.35
C ILE A 99 -15.04 10.52 -3.98
N PRO A 100 -14.31 11.60 -3.66
CA PRO A 100 -14.88 12.94 -3.57
C PRO A 100 -15.52 13.39 -4.90
N PRO A 101 -16.58 14.21 -4.88
CA PRO A 101 -17.28 14.66 -6.09
C PRO A 101 -16.38 15.44 -7.04
N GLU A 102 -15.48 16.27 -6.52
CA GLU A 102 -14.47 17.02 -7.29
C GLU A 102 -13.60 16.08 -8.13
N LEU A 103 -13.05 15.05 -7.49
CA LEU A 103 -12.17 14.08 -8.14
C LEU A 103 -12.94 13.24 -9.19
N ALA A 104 -14.20 12.91 -8.93
CA ALA A 104 -15.04 12.21 -9.90
C ALA A 104 -15.26 13.05 -11.18
N GLN A 105 -15.42 14.37 -11.04
CA GLN A 105 -15.53 15.29 -12.18
C GLN A 105 -14.21 15.41 -12.94
N GLU A 106 -13.08 15.52 -12.24
CA GLU A 106 -11.74 15.56 -12.87
C GLU A 106 -11.46 14.28 -13.69
N ILE A 107 -11.80 13.11 -13.13
CA ILE A 107 -11.66 11.81 -13.82
C ILE A 107 -12.60 11.74 -15.03
N ALA A 108 -13.85 12.22 -14.90
CA ALA A 108 -14.79 12.26 -16.03
C ALA A 108 -14.31 13.17 -17.16
N ALA A 109 -13.75 14.33 -16.81
CA ALA A 109 -13.19 15.28 -17.77
C ALA A 109 -11.98 14.69 -18.50
N TYR A 110 -11.04 14.09 -17.76
CA TYR A 110 -9.88 13.41 -18.35
C TYR A 110 -10.30 12.26 -19.27
N LYS A 111 -11.28 11.46 -18.85
CA LYS A 111 -11.86 10.41 -19.71
C LYS A 111 -12.40 11.00 -21.01
N LYS A 112 -13.19 12.08 -20.95
CA LYS A 112 -13.75 12.70 -22.16
C LYS A 112 -12.66 13.23 -23.10
N GLU A 113 -11.63 13.86 -22.55
CA GLU A 113 -10.49 14.38 -23.31
C GLU A 113 -9.78 13.27 -24.08
N VAL A 114 -9.39 12.18 -23.40
CA VAL A 114 -8.71 11.04 -24.03
C VAL A 114 -9.58 10.38 -25.11
N TYR A 115 -10.88 10.22 -24.88
CA TYR A 115 -11.79 9.61 -25.85
C TYR A 115 -12.11 10.52 -27.05
N ASN A 116 -12.02 11.84 -26.91
CA ASN A 116 -12.18 12.77 -28.03
C ASN A 116 -10.97 12.79 -28.98
N HIS A 117 -9.81 12.31 -28.51
CA HIS A 117 -8.58 12.22 -29.29
C HIS A 117 -8.33 10.82 -29.88
N LEU A 118 -9.28 9.90 -29.71
CA LEU A 118 -9.30 8.55 -30.32
C LEU A 118 -10.25 8.53 -31.53
#